data_AF-D9QTW9-F1
#
_entry.id   AF-D9QTW9-F1
#
_cell.length_a   1.000
_cell.length_b   1.000
_cell.length_c   1.000
_cell.angle_alpha   90.00
_cell.angle_beta   90.00
_cell.angle_gamma   90.00
#
_symmetry.space_group_name_H-M   'P 1'
#
loop_
_entity.id
_entity.type
_entity.pdbx_description
1 polymer ?
#
loop_
_entity_poly.entity_id
_entity_poly.type
_entity_poly.pdbx_seq_one_letter_code
_entity_poly.pdbx_strand_id
1 'polypeptide(L)'
;MKINSTQRMEMLTERSRLKQNQRKQSEFKEKLSKLQQQSSKDEQENKELKKATQKFSSVFVGLMLKEMRKTIPESGYLDGGLKEDIFKDMLDRKYAEEIADSKQLHLTDKLYQQLSQKTE
;
A
#
# COMPACT_ATOMS: atom_id res chain seq x y z
N MET A 1 48.68 17.68 44.19
CA MET A 1 48.81 17.92 42.74
C MET A 1 47.89 19.07 42.33
N LYS A 2 48.41 20.23 41.91
CA LYS A 2 47.61 21.38 41.50
C LYS A 2 47.43 21.35 39.98
N ILE A 3 46.20 21.20 39.51
CA ILE A 3 45.86 21.32 38.08
C ILE A 3 46.11 22.77 37.67
N ASN A 4 46.92 23.01 36.64
CA ASN A 4 47.22 24.36 36.17
C ASN A 4 46.04 24.96 35.36
N SER A 5 46.05 26.27 35.14
CA SER A 5 44.99 26.99 34.41
C SER A 5 44.81 26.51 32.97
N THR A 6 45.90 26.11 32.29
CA THR A 6 45.90 25.58 30.93
C THR A 6 45.16 24.25 30.82
N GLN A 7 45.42 23.32 31.74
CA GLN A 7 44.75 22.01 31.82
C GLN A 7 43.24 22.15 32.12
N ARG A 8 42.84 23.18 32.88
CA ARG A 8 41.42 23.48 33.09
C ARG A 8 40.73 23.96 31.81
N MET A 9 41.40 24.79 31.02
CA MET A 9 40.86 25.26 29.73
C MET A 9 40.73 24.13 28.71
N GLU A 10 41.71 23.24 28.61
CA GLU A 10 41.64 22.05 27.74
C GLU A 10 40.47 21.13 28.13
N MET A 11 40.30 20.86 29.43
CA MET A 11 39.17 20.07 29.94
C MET A 11 37.80 20.69 29.60
N LEU A 12 37.67 22.02 29.66
CA LEU A 12 36.43 22.71 29.29
C LEU A 12 36.15 22.60 27.79
N THR A 13 37.19 22.65 26.97
CA THR A 13 37.10 22.54 25.51
C THR A 13 36.71 21.12 25.07
N GLU A 14 37.30 20.10 25.68
CA GLU A 14 36.94 18.68 25.52
C GLU A 14 35.48 18.42 25.92
N ARG A 15 35.05 18.91 27.09
CA ARG A 15 33.65 18.79 27.56
C ARG A 15 32.65 19.45 26.61
N SER A 16 33.02 20.57 26.00
CA SER A 16 32.22 21.26 24.98
C SER A 16 32.05 20.39 23.73
N ARG A 17 33.15 19.83 23.20
CA ARG A 17 33.13 18.91 22.04
C ARG A 17 32.31 17.66 22.30
N LEU A 18 32.43 17.06 23.47
CA LEU A 18 31.65 15.89 23.88
C LEU A 18 30.15 16.19 23.91
N LYS A 19 29.74 17.32 24.50
CA LYS A 19 28.34 17.78 24.49
C LYS A 19 27.83 18.03 23.08
N GLN A 20 28.65 18.61 22.21
CA GLN A 20 28.29 18.86 20.81
C GLN A 20 28.12 17.55 20.02
N ASN A 21 29.00 16.56 20.20
CA ASN A 21 28.87 15.24 19.58
C ASN A 21 27.64 14.49 20.11
N GLN A 22 27.34 14.57 21.41
CA GLN A 22 26.13 13.97 21.98
C GLN A 22 24.84 14.59 21.40
N ARG A 23 24.80 15.92 21.22
CA ARG A 23 23.67 16.59 20.55
C ARG A 23 23.49 16.12 19.11
N LYS A 24 24.57 16.10 18.32
CA LYS A 24 24.53 15.60 16.94
C LYS A 24 24.05 14.14 16.86
N GLN A 25 24.47 13.29 17.79
CA GLN A 25 23.98 11.91 17.87
C GLN A 25 22.49 11.84 18.21
N SER A 26 22.00 12.70 19.11
CA SER A 26 20.58 12.76 19.47
C SER A 26 19.71 13.21 18.30
N GLU A 27 20.11 14.28 17.60
CA GLU A 27 19.42 14.81 16.42
C GLU A 27 19.36 13.77 15.29
N PHE A 28 20.47 13.05 15.07
CA PHE A 28 20.52 11.97 14.09
C PHE A 28 19.59 10.81 14.44
N LYS A 29 19.56 10.38 15.72
CA LYS A 29 18.63 9.34 16.20
C LYS A 29 17.17 9.76 16.03
N GLU A 30 16.84 11.02 16.31
CA GLU A 30 15.49 11.56 16.12
C GLU A 30 15.10 11.62 14.63
N LYS A 31 16.04 11.95 13.74
CA LYS A 31 15.80 11.90 12.29
C LYS A 31 15.56 10.48 11.81
N LEU A 32 16.33 9.51 12.30
CA LEU A 32 16.17 8.09 11.99
C LEU A 32 14.81 7.55 12.45
N SER A 33 14.37 7.90 13.66
CA SER A 33 13.06 7.45 14.15
C SER A 33 11.91 8.03 13.33
N LYS A 34 12.00 9.30 12.92
CA LYS A 34 11.02 9.92 12.01
C LYS A 34 10.98 9.24 10.63
N LEU A 35 12.14 8.95 10.05
CA LEU A 35 12.25 8.22 8.78
C LEU A 35 11.64 6.81 8.88
N GLN A 36 11.90 6.09 9.96
CA GLN A 36 11.31 4.76 10.19
C GLN A 36 9.79 4.83 10.36
N GLN A 37 9.27 5.86 11.03
CA GLN A 37 7.82 6.07 11.16
C GLN A 37 7.17 6.40 9.82
N GLN A 38 7.79 7.26 9.01
CA GLN A 38 7.32 7.60 7.67
C GLN A 38 7.31 6.38 6.76
N SER A 39 8.41 5.62 6.70
CA SER A 39 8.47 4.42 5.87
C SER A 39 7.41 3.38 6.26
N SER A 40 7.12 3.25 7.56
CA SER A 40 6.07 2.35 8.05
C SER A 40 4.67 2.79 7.61
N LYS A 41 4.42 4.11 7.61
CA LYS A 41 3.16 4.71 7.17
C LYS A 41 2.98 4.54 5.66
N ASP A 42 4.02 4.81 4.89
CA ASP A 42 4.03 4.66 3.43
C ASP A 42 3.79 3.20 3.02
N GLU A 43 4.39 2.24 3.74
CA GLU A 43 4.17 0.81 3.49
C GLU A 43 2.71 0.40 3.78
N GLN A 44 2.12 0.96 4.84
CA GLN A 44 0.72 0.68 5.20
C GLN A 44 -0.25 1.29 4.18
N GLU A 45 -0.05 2.54 3.79
CA GLU A 45 -0.85 3.21 2.76
C GLU A 45 -0.76 2.48 1.41
N ASN A 46 0.44 2.01 1.03
CA ASN A 46 0.63 1.20 -0.17
C ASN A 46 -0.15 -0.13 -0.13
N LYS A 47 -0.11 -0.84 1.01
CA LYS A 47 -0.89 -2.08 1.20
C LYS A 47 -2.39 -1.84 1.11
N GLU A 48 -2.89 -0.74 1.67
CA GLU A 48 -4.30 -0.37 1.62
C GLU A 48 -4.73 0.00 0.20
N LEU A 49 -3.93 0.81 -0.50
CA LEU A 49 -4.16 1.16 -1.90
C LEU A 49 -4.22 -0.09 -2.79
N LYS A 50 -3.26 -1.01 -2.62
CA LYS A 50 -3.24 -2.27 -3.37
C LYS A 50 -4.51 -3.11 -3.13
N LYS A 51 -4.94 -3.24 -1.88
CA LYS A 51 -6.20 -3.94 -1.54
C LYS A 51 -7.42 -3.25 -2.15
N ALA A 52 -7.47 -1.93 -2.12
CA ALA A 52 -8.57 -1.17 -2.73
C ALA A 52 -8.62 -1.39 -4.25
N THR A 53 -7.47 -1.34 -4.92
CA THR A 53 -7.38 -1.59 -6.37
C THR A 53 -7.78 -3.01 -6.77
N GLN A 54 -7.42 -4.01 -5.96
CA GLN A 54 -7.80 -5.40 -6.20
C GLN A 54 -9.31 -5.60 -6.09
N LYS A 55 -9.95 -5.02 -5.06
CA LYS A 55 -11.40 -5.03 -4.91
C LYS A 55 -12.10 -4.32 -6.07
N PHE A 56 -11.59 -3.16 -6.48
CA PHE A 56 -12.15 -2.44 -7.62
C PHE A 56 -12.02 -3.23 -8.92
N SER A 57 -10.88 -3.88 -9.14
CA SER A 57 -10.67 -4.77 -10.30
C SER A 57 -11.69 -5.91 -10.31
N SER A 58 -11.97 -6.53 -9.17
CA SER A 58 -13.03 -7.56 -9.06
C SER A 58 -14.40 -7.01 -9.46
N VAL A 59 -14.78 -5.82 -8.97
CA VAL A 59 -16.06 -5.19 -9.38
C VAL A 59 -16.09 -4.93 -10.90
N PHE A 60 -15.01 -4.42 -11.47
CA PHE A 60 -14.92 -4.14 -12.90
C PHE A 60 -15.00 -5.42 -13.75
N VAL A 61 -14.31 -6.49 -13.35
CA VAL A 61 -14.40 -7.78 -14.04
C VAL A 61 -15.82 -8.34 -13.93
N GLY A 62 -16.48 -8.20 -12.79
CA GLY A 62 -17.89 -8.60 -12.64
C GLY A 62 -18.82 -7.85 -13.61
N LEU A 63 -18.60 -6.55 -13.80
CA LEU A 63 -19.33 -5.76 -14.80
C LEU A 63 -19.04 -6.26 -16.22
N MET A 64 -17.78 -6.52 -16.56
CA MET A 64 -17.42 -7.09 -17.86
C MET A 64 -18.11 -8.44 -18.11
N LEU A 65 -18.03 -9.37 -17.15
CA LEU A 65 -18.65 -10.68 -17.25
C LEU A 65 -20.17 -10.56 -17.47
N LYS A 66 -20.81 -9.64 -16.77
CA LYS A 66 -22.23 -9.36 -16.92
C LYS A 66 -22.57 -8.82 -18.32
N GLU A 67 -21.82 -7.83 -18.82
CA GLU A 67 -22.05 -7.28 -20.17
C GLU A 67 -21.75 -8.32 -21.26
N MET A 68 -20.71 -9.14 -21.11
CA MET A 68 -20.41 -10.25 -22.02
C MET A 68 -21.56 -11.25 -22.07
N ARG A 69 -22.16 -11.60 -20.93
CA ARG A 69 -23.28 -12.54 -20.85
C ARG A 69 -24.53 -12.03 -21.58
N LYS A 70 -24.80 -10.72 -21.51
CA LYS A 70 -25.92 -10.10 -22.26
C LYS A 70 -25.81 -10.25 -23.78
N THR A 71 -24.61 -10.54 -24.30
CA THR A 71 -24.40 -10.78 -25.74
C THR A 71 -24.77 -12.21 -26.18
N ILE A 72 -24.99 -13.11 -25.22
CA ILE A 72 -25.39 -14.50 -25.49
C ILE A 72 -26.92 -14.55 -25.57
N PRO A 73 -27.52 -14.96 -26.70
CA PRO A 73 -28.97 -15.09 -26.82
C PRO A 73 -29.50 -16.20 -25.91
N GLU A 74 -30.62 -15.95 -25.22
CA GLU A 74 -31.26 -16.95 -24.36
C GLU A 74 -31.88 -18.07 -25.20
N SER A 75 -31.62 -19.33 -24.84
CA SER A 75 -32.21 -20.48 -25.53
C SER A 75 -33.58 -20.81 -24.92
N GLY A 76 -34.64 -20.38 -25.63
CA GLY A 76 -35.98 -20.16 -25.09
C GLY A 76 -36.84 -21.39 -24.74
N TYR A 77 -36.32 -22.39 -24.03
CA TYR A 77 -37.17 -23.45 -23.47
C TYR A 77 -36.71 -24.04 -22.14
N LEU A 78 -35.41 -23.99 -21.83
CA LEU A 78 -34.84 -24.52 -20.57
C LEU A 78 -33.93 -23.52 -19.83
N ASP A 79 -33.59 -22.39 -20.45
CA ASP A 79 -32.84 -21.31 -19.81
C ASP A 79 -33.78 -20.37 -19.04
N GLY A 80 -33.33 -19.91 -17.88
CA GLY A 80 -33.92 -18.80 -17.16
C GLY A 80 -34.72 -19.22 -15.92
N GLY A 81 -34.50 -18.46 -14.85
CA GLY A 81 -35.23 -18.60 -13.60
C GLY A 81 -34.49 -17.94 -12.44
N LEU A 82 -35.23 -17.45 -11.44
CA LEU A 82 -34.69 -16.70 -10.30
C LEU A 82 -33.50 -17.41 -9.61
N LYS A 83 -33.56 -18.75 -9.48
CA LYS A 83 -32.48 -19.53 -8.86
C LYS A 83 -31.22 -19.57 -9.72
N GLU A 84 -31.40 -19.68 -11.03
CA GLU A 84 -30.30 -19.68 -11.99
C GLU A 84 -29.63 -18.31 -12.03
N ASP A 85 -30.41 -17.23 -12.02
CA ASP A 85 -29.89 -15.85 -12.00
C ASP A 85 -29.07 -15.58 -10.73
N ILE A 86 -29.59 -16.00 -9.56
CA ILE A 86 -28.85 -15.88 -8.30
C ILE A 86 -27.55 -16.68 -8.34
N PHE A 87 -27.57 -17.89 -8.90
CA PHE A 87 -26.37 -18.73 -9.00
C PHE A 87 -25.37 -18.13 -9.99
N LYS A 88 -25.81 -17.64 -11.14
CA LYS A 88 -25.00 -16.92 -12.13
C LYS A 88 -24.34 -15.70 -11.51
N ASP A 89 -25.09 -14.85 -10.80
CA ASP A 89 -24.53 -13.68 -10.12
C ASP A 89 -23.47 -14.07 -9.07
N MET A 90 -23.68 -15.16 -8.34
CA MET A 90 -22.72 -15.66 -7.35
C MET A 90 -21.45 -16.21 -8.02
N LEU A 91 -21.63 -16.97 -9.11
CA LEU A 91 -20.54 -17.51 -9.91
C LEU A 91 -19.70 -16.39 -10.52
N ASP A 92 -20.35 -15.35 -11.05
CA ASP A 92 -19.70 -14.19 -11.65
C ASP A 92 -18.86 -13.43 -10.65
N ARG A 93 -19.37 -13.25 -9.42
CA ARG A 93 -18.59 -12.66 -8.33
C ARG A 93 -17.34 -13.50 -8.02
N LYS A 94 -17.47 -14.82 -7.97
CA LYS A 94 -16.33 -15.71 -7.69
C LYS A 94 -15.29 -15.68 -8.79
N TYR A 95 -15.72 -15.72 -10.05
CA TYR A 95 -14.80 -15.55 -11.17
C TYR A 95 -14.15 -14.18 -11.18
N ALA A 96 -14.88 -13.12 -10.86
CA ALA A 96 -14.32 -11.79 -10.82
C ALA A 96 -13.26 -11.62 -9.71
N GLU A 97 -13.48 -12.23 -8.53
CA GLU A 97 -12.47 -12.33 -7.47
C GLU A 97 -11.22 -13.09 -7.95
N GLU A 98 -11.38 -14.32 -8.47
CA GLU A 98 -10.26 -15.14 -8.95
C GLU A 98 -9.47 -14.47 -10.09
N ILE A 99 -10.16 -13.84 -11.05
CA ILE A 99 -9.52 -13.14 -12.15
C ILE A 99 -8.75 -11.92 -11.65
N ALA A 100 -9.32 -11.14 -10.72
CA ALA A 100 -8.63 -9.99 -10.12
C ALA A 100 -7.38 -10.40 -9.33
N ASP A 101 -7.41 -11.58 -8.69
CA ASP A 101 -6.32 -12.13 -7.89
C ASP A 101 -5.22 -12.77 -8.73
N SER A 102 -5.60 -13.46 -9.81
CA SER A 102 -4.71 -14.21 -10.70
C SER A 102 -3.70 -13.35 -11.48
N LYS A 103 -3.88 -12.02 -11.46
CA LYS A 103 -3.09 -11.02 -12.21
C LYS A 103 -3.09 -11.18 -13.74
N GLN A 104 -3.89 -12.10 -14.30
CA GLN A 104 -3.88 -12.42 -15.73
C GLN A 104 -4.20 -11.21 -16.61
N LEU A 105 -5.13 -10.36 -16.17
CA LEU A 105 -5.50 -9.14 -16.88
C LEU A 105 -4.56 -7.95 -16.62
N HIS A 106 -3.64 -8.07 -15.66
CA HIS A 106 -2.80 -6.97 -15.13
C HIS A 106 -3.59 -5.69 -14.78
N LEU A 107 -4.91 -5.80 -14.59
CA LEU A 107 -5.80 -4.67 -14.38
C LEU A 107 -5.54 -4.02 -13.02
N THR A 108 -5.39 -4.83 -11.98
CA THR A 108 -5.02 -4.39 -10.63
C THR A 108 -3.71 -3.60 -10.64
N ASP A 109 -2.68 -4.08 -11.34
CA ASP A 109 -1.37 -3.44 -11.38
C ASP A 109 -1.42 -2.09 -12.12
N LYS A 110 -2.13 -2.02 -13.25
CA LYS A 110 -2.33 -0.77 -13.99
C LYS A 110 -3.13 0.25 -13.18
N LEU A 111 -4.20 -0.18 -12.51
CA LEU A 111 -4.99 0.68 -11.63
C LEU A 111 -4.15 1.19 -10.45
N TYR A 112 -3.37 0.31 -9.83
CA TYR A 112 -2.46 0.67 -8.75
C TYR A 112 -1.44 1.72 -9.21
N GLN A 113 -0.80 1.53 -10.36
CA GLN A 113 0.16 2.49 -10.91
C GLN A 113 -0.48 3.88 -11.17
N GLN A 114 -1.67 3.91 -11.76
CA GLN A 114 -2.37 5.16 -12.05
C GLN A 114 -2.78 5.91 -10.78
N LEU A 115 -3.21 5.18 -9.75
CA LEU A 115 -3.66 5.79 -8.49
C LEU A 115 -2.49 6.18 -7.58
N SER A 116 -1.40 5.40 -7.58
CA SER A 116 -0.21 5.73 -6.80
C SER A 116 0.51 6.96 -7.36
N GLN A 117 0.53 7.16 -8.68
CA GLN A 117 1.14 8.33 -9.32
C GLN A 117 0.35 9.62 -9.09
N LYS A 118 -0.96 9.54 -8.84
CA LYS A 118 -1.82 10.71 -8.62
C LYS A 118 -1.88 11.14 -7.15
N THR A 119 -1.27 10.40 -6.24
CA THR A 119 -1.31 10.67 -4.80
C THR A 119 -0.05 11.41 -4.30
N GLU A 120 0.88 11.74 -5.20
CA GLU A 120 1.94 12.76 -4.98
C GLU A 120 1.49 14.14 -5.48
#